data_AF-A0A4Q6DXP6-F1
#
_entry.id   AF-A0A4Q6DXP6-F1
#
_cell.length_a   1.000
_cell.length_b   1.000
_cell.length_c   1.000
_cell.angle_alpha   90.00
_cell.angle_beta   90.00
_cell.angle_gamma   90.00
#
_symmetry.space_group_name_H-M   'P 1'
#
loop_
_entity.id
_entity.type
_entity.pdbx_description
1 polymer ?
#
loop_
_entity_poly.entity_id
_entity_poly.type
_entity_poly.pdbx_seq_one_letter_code
_entity_poly.pdbx_strand_id
1 'polypeptide(L)'
;MNDKITFETAYYKNDIDGLIYNVPQAPSAGLPNSPQTNIGSMYNKGFEFTVNAQAISTKDFSWTPSFNFTYNKNLITSLTPTIDQFTSATSSLETASISKVGTSLGMIYVVTTAGVDPATGRRIFVAANGRKMLYDHSSPVASRW
;
A
#
# COMPACT_ATOMS: atom_id res chain seq x y z
N MET A 1 -35.03 -28.72 -2.12
CA MET A 1 -33.68 -28.75 -1.49
C MET A 1 -33.73 -27.74 -0.35
N ASN A 2 -33.23 -28.07 0.84
CA ASN A 2 -33.16 -27.10 1.94
C ASN A 2 -31.79 -26.41 1.83
N ASP A 3 -31.79 -25.15 1.40
CA ASP A 3 -30.60 -24.31 1.18
C ASP A 3 -29.88 -23.99 2.50
N LYS A 4 -29.32 -25.03 3.11
CA LYS A 4 -28.58 -24.95 4.38
C LYS A 4 -27.15 -24.48 4.17
N ILE A 5 -26.66 -24.39 2.94
CA ILE A 5 -25.34 -23.86 2.62
C ILE A 5 -25.48 -22.94 1.40
N THR A 6 -25.02 -21.71 1.54
CA THR A 6 -24.97 -20.72 0.47
C THR A 6 -23.53 -20.30 0.29
N PHE A 7 -23.05 -20.28 -0.95
CA PHE A 7 -21.75 -19.73 -1.29
C PHE A 7 -21.89 -18.66 -2.36
N GLU A 8 -21.02 -17.66 -2.28
CA GLU A 8 -20.91 -16.57 -3.25
C GLU A 8 -19.44 -16.41 -3.61
N THR A 9 -19.15 -16.29 -4.88
CA THR A 9 -17.79 -16.09 -5.39
C THR A 9 -17.80 -14.99 -6.42
N ALA A 10 -16.85 -14.08 -6.34
CA ALA A 10 -16.63 -13.06 -7.35
C ALA A 10 -15.15 -13.00 -7.74
N TYR A 11 -14.89 -12.90 -9.04
CA TYR A 11 -13.60 -12.50 -9.57
C TYR A 11 -13.79 -11.16 -10.29
N TYR A 12 -12.91 -10.20 -10.02
CA TYR A 12 -13.01 -8.88 -10.62
C TYR A 12 -11.66 -8.37 -11.11
N LYS A 13 -11.73 -7.50 -12.11
CA LYS A 13 -10.66 -6.61 -12.55
C LYS A 13 -11.29 -5.26 -12.88
N ASN A 14 -11.00 -4.27 -12.05
CA ASN A 14 -11.44 -2.89 -12.24
C ASN A 14 -10.26 -2.07 -12.75
N ASP A 15 -10.33 -1.65 -14.00
CA ASP A 15 -9.36 -0.75 -14.62
C ASP A 15 -9.81 0.70 -14.38
N ILE A 16 -8.93 1.50 -13.80
CA ILE A 16 -9.18 2.89 -13.41
C ILE A 16 -8.29 3.77 -14.27
N ASP A 17 -8.91 4.62 -15.09
CA ASP A 17 -8.22 5.64 -15.88
C ASP A 17 -8.56 7.03 -15.34
N GLY A 18 -7.55 7.89 -15.22
CA GLY A 18 -7.71 9.23 -14.67
C GLY A 18 -7.61 9.31 -13.15
N LEU A 19 -6.54 8.77 -12.56
CA LEU A 19 -6.21 8.98 -11.15
C LEU A 19 -6.08 10.47 -10.85
N ILE A 20 -6.81 10.98 -9.85
CA ILE A 20 -6.75 12.41 -9.48
C ILE A 20 -5.72 12.64 -8.38
N TYR A 21 -4.83 13.60 -8.59
CA TYR A 21 -3.82 13.98 -7.61
C TYR A 21 -3.53 15.49 -7.64
N ASN A 22 -3.19 16.04 -6.47
CA ASN A 22 -2.70 17.40 -6.31
C ASN A 22 -1.23 17.45 -6.74
N VAL A 23 -0.95 17.88 -7.97
CA VAL A 23 0.42 17.82 -8.52
C VAL A 23 1.23 19.02 -8.02
N PRO A 24 2.30 18.82 -7.24
CA PRO A 24 3.16 19.90 -6.77
C PRO A 24 3.72 20.69 -7.95
N GLN A 25 3.68 22.01 -7.85
CA GLN A 25 4.22 22.92 -8.86
C GLN A 25 5.54 23.51 -8.39
N ALA A 26 6.42 23.85 -9.34
CA ALA A 26 7.61 24.61 -9.04
C ALA A 26 7.22 25.97 -8.43
N PRO A 27 7.87 26.44 -7.34
CA PRO A 27 7.55 27.74 -6.75
C PRO A 27 7.63 28.91 -7.74
N SER A 28 8.51 28.80 -8.75
CA SER A 28 8.67 29.79 -9.82
C SER A 28 7.46 29.92 -10.76
N ALA A 29 6.54 28.95 -10.76
CA ALA A 29 5.32 29.02 -11.56
C ALA A 29 4.29 30.04 -11.04
N GLY A 30 4.48 30.57 -9.82
CA GLY A 30 3.60 31.59 -9.23
C GLY A 30 2.19 31.10 -8.89
N LEU A 31 1.95 29.79 -8.92
CA LEU A 31 0.67 29.19 -8.58
C LEU A 31 0.56 29.04 -7.05
N PRO A 32 -0.50 29.58 -6.41
CA PRO A 32 -0.62 29.54 -4.96
C PRO A 32 -0.93 28.13 -4.42
N ASN A 33 -1.46 27.24 -5.26
CA ASN A 33 -1.89 25.89 -4.88
C ASN A 33 -1.48 24.85 -5.94
N SER A 34 -1.46 23.58 -5.53
CA SER A 34 -1.26 22.44 -6.44
C SER A 34 -2.57 22.09 -7.15
N PRO A 35 -2.66 22.14 -8.49
CA PRO A 35 -3.87 21.79 -9.21
C PRO A 35 -4.15 20.27 -9.14
N GLN A 36 -5.45 19.92 -9.11
CA GLN A 36 -5.90 18.55 -9.28
C GLN A 36 -5.91 18.18 -10.75
N THR A 37 -5.21 17.12 -11.12
CA THR A 37 -5.16 16.64 -12.51
C THR A 37 -5.22 15.12 -12.56
N ASN A 38 -5.59 14.60 -13.74
CA ASN A 38 -5.51 13.18 -14.05
C ASN A 38 -4.04 12.82 -14.28
N ILE A 39 -3.49 12.00 -13.39
CA ILE A 39 -2.06 11.69 -13.35
C ILE A 39 -1.70 10.30 -13.87
N GLY A 40 -2.67 9.47 -14.25
CA GLY A 40 -2.40 8.15 -14.81
C GLY A 40 -3.52 7.14 -14.61
N SER A 41 -3.15 5.86 -14.70
CA SER A 41 -4.07 4.73 -14.62
C SER A 41 -3.56 3.63 -13.68
N MET A 42 -4.49 2.82 -13.17
CA MET A 42 -4.20 1.64 -12.37
C MET A 42 -5.26 0.57 -12.58
N TYR A 43 -5.05 -0.61 -11.99
CA TYR A 43 -6.14 -1.55 -11.77
C TYR A 43 -6.20 -2.03 -10.32
N ASN A 44 -7.38 -2.48 -9.92
CA ASN A 44 -7.59 -3.40 -8.81
C ASN A 44 -8.09 -4.72 -9.37
N LYS A 45 -7.51 -5.84 -8.93
CA LYS A 45 -7.97 -7.17 -9.32
C LYS A 45 -7.97 -8.11 -8.14
N GLY A 46 -8.96 -8.97 -8.07
CA GLY A 46 -9.15 -9.76 -6.87
C GLY A 46 -10.17 -10.87 -6.99
N PHE A 47 -10.26 -11.62 -5.91
CA PHE A 47 -11.24 -12.67 -5.71
C PHE A 47 -11.87 -12.49 -4.34
N GLU A 48 -13.18 -12.70 -4.30
CA GLU A 48 -14.01 -12.67 -3.10
C GLU A 48 -14.77 -13.98 -3.01
N PHE A 49 -14.85 -14.50 -1.80
CA PHE A 49 -15.57 -15.73 -1.48
C PHE A 49 -16.28 -15.57 -0.15
N THR A 50 -17.55 -15.96 -0.12
CA THR A 50 -18.33 -16.03 1.10
C THR A 50 -19.03 -17.38 1.14
N VAL A 51 -19.06 -18.01 2.31
CA VAL A 51 -19.86 -19.20 2.57
C VAL A 51 -20.63 -19.01 3.87
N ASN A 52 -21.91 -19.35 3.82
CA ASN A 52 -22.82 -19.37 4.96
C ASN A 52 -23.39 -20.77 5.07
N ALA A 53 -23.45 -21.32 6.29
CA ALA A 53 -24.03 -22.63 6.51
C ALA A 53 -24.96 -22.61 7.72
N GLN A 54 -26.20 -23.06 7.58
CA GLN A 54 -27.08 -23.42 8.69
C GLN A 54 -26.69 -24.81 9.19
N ALA A 55 -25.58 -24.87 9.92
CA ALA A 55 -24.96 -26.11 10.38
C ALA A 55 -25.83 -26.89 11.36
N ILE A 56 -26.50 -26.20 12.31
CA ILE A 56 -27.42 -26.83 13.27
C ILE A 56 -28.72 -26.03 13.30
N SER A 57 -29.86 -26.73 13.22
CA SER A 57 -31.20 -26.12 13.30
C SER A 57 -32.14 -27.09 14.03
N THR A 58 -32.15 -26.99 15.36
CA THR A 58 -33.01 -27.73 16.28
C THR A 58 -33.88 -26.74 17.07
N LYS A 59 -34.88 -27.23 17.81
CA LYS A 59 -35.77 -26.36 18.62
C LYS A 59 -35.02 -25.61 19.71
N ASP A 60 -34.04 -26.28 20.34
CA ASP A 60 -33.34 -25.76 21.52
C ASP A 60 -32.00 -25.13 21.16
N PHE A 61 -31.51 -25.33 19.93
CA PHE A 61 -30.22 -24.82 19.48
C PHE A 61 -30.14 -24.63 17.97
N SER A 62 -29.60 -23.48 17.55
CA SER A 62 -29.35 -23.14 16.15
C SER A 62 -27.93 -22.56 16.01
N TRP A 63 -27.20 -23.01 14.99
CA TRP A 63 -25.86 -22.52 14.67
C TRP A 63 -25.71 -22.31 13.17
N THR A 64 -25.41 -21.07 12.79
CA THR A 64 -25.24 -20.67 11.39
C THR A 64 -23.89 -19.96 11.20
N PRO A 65 -22.77 -20.69 11.05
CA PRO A 65 -21.47 -20.07 10.78
C PRO A 65 -21.44 -19.39 9.41
N SER A 66 -20.66 -18.31 9.34
CA SER A 66 -20.31 -17.61 8.10
C SER A 66 -18.80 -17.41 8.01
N PHE A 67 -18.27 -17.47 6.79
CA PHE A 67 -16.87 -17.22 6.48
C PHE A 67 -16.78 -16.39 5.20
N ASN A 68 -15.97 -15.32 5.24
CA ASN A 68 -15.67 -14.48 4.09
C ASN A 68 -14.16 -14.36 3.90
N PHE A 69 -13.73 -14.36 2.64
CA PHE A 69 -12.34 -14.21 2.22
C PHE A 69 -12.27 -13.25 1.04
N THR A 70 -11.33 -12.29 1.13
CA THR A 70 -11.09 -11.31 0.07
C THR A 70 -9.60 -11.20 -0.19
N TYR A 71 -9.21 -11.26 -1.45
CA TYR A 71 -7.87 -10.94 -1.93
C TYR A 71 -7.97 -9.86 -3.00
N ASN A 72 -7.29 -8.72 -2.79
CA ASN A 72 -7.19 -7.66 -3.78
C ASN A 72 -5.72 -7.30 -4.04
N LYS A 73 -5.37 -7.15 -5.32
CA LYS A 73 -4.08 -6.64 -5.77
C LYS A 73 -4.30 -5.36 -6.59
N ASN A 74 -3.68 -4.28 -6.12
CA ASN A 74 -3.61 -3.02 -6.83
C ASN A 74 -2.29 -2.91 -7.63
N LEU A 75 -2.31 -2.26 -8.79
CA LEU A 75 -1.10 -1.91 -9.53
C LEU A 75 -1.28 -0.61 -10.32
N ILE A 76 -0.35 0.32 -10.17
CA ILE A 76 -0.26 1.52 -11.02
C ILE A 76 0.33 1.11 -12.37
N THR A 77 -0.44 1.31 -13.43
CA THR A 77 -0.09 0.88 -14.80
C THR A 77 0.56 1.99 -15.61
N SER A 78 0.23 3.24 -15.34
CA SER A 78 0.87 4.39 -15.99
C SER A 78 0.79 5.63 -15.12
N LEU A 79 1.73 6.55 -15.35
CA LEU A 79 1.67 7.93 -14.90
C LEU A 79 1.94 8.87 -16.08
N THR A 80 1.56 10.14 -15.96
CA THR A 80 1.88 11.14 -16.97
C THR A 80 3.40 11.30 -17.13
N PRO A 81 3.90 11.71 -18.31
CA PRO A 81 5.35 11.88 -18.52
C PRO A 81 6.03 12.89 -17.59
N THR A 82 5.26 13.74 -16.92
CA THR A 82 5.75 14.76 -15.98
C THR A 82 5.80 14.26 -14.53
N ILE A 83 5.32 13.05 -14.24
CA ILE A 83 5.21 12.50 -12.89
C ILE A 83 5.78 11.07 -12.87
N ASP A 84 6.99 10.92 -12.34
CA ASP A 84 7.61 9.59 -12.17
C ASP A 84 7.05 8.83 -10.95
N GLN A 85 6.69 9.59 -9.91
CA GLN A 85 6.12 9.08 -8.67
C GLN A 85 5.36 10.19 -7.94
N PHE A 86 4.44 9.79 -7.06
CA PHE A 86 3.74 10.71 -6.19
C PHE A 86 3.67 10.14 -4.77
N THR A 87 3.50 11.03 -3.80
CA THR A 87 3.53 10.68 -2.38
C THR A 87 2.22 11.04 -1.70
N SER A 88 1.89 10.29 -0.66
CA SER A 88 0.78 10.61 0.23
C SER A 88 1.33 10.83 1.63
N ALA A 89 1.08 12.02 2.17
CA ALA A 89 1.45 12.38 3.53
C ALA A 89 0.35 11.92 4.50
N THR A 90 0.74 11.25 5.57
CA THR A 90 -0.16 10.88 6.68
C THR A 90 -0.37 12.07 7.63
N SER A 91 0.66 12.91 7.79
CA SER A 91 0.65 14.14 8.57
C SER A 91 1.65 15.15 7.99
N SER A 92 1.66 16.39 8.50
CA SER A 92 2.41 17.52 7.92
C SER A 92 3.88 17.25 7.61
N LEU A 93 4.59 16.47 8.44
CA LEU A 93 6.02 16.19 8.28
C LEU A 93 6.33 14.72 7.97
N GLU A 94 5.31 13.91 7.74
CA GLU A 94 5.47 12.47 7.52
C GLU A 94 4.93 12.06 6.15
N THR A 95 5.86 11.66 5.28
CA THR A 95 5.55 11.03 4.00
C THR A 95 5.87 9.55 4.09
N ALA A 96 4.89 8.76 4.52
CA ALA A 96 5.09 7.33 4.77
C ALA A 96 5.01 6.46 3.50
N SER A 97 4.47 6.99 2.40
CA SER A 97 4.20 6.21 1.20
C SER A 97 4.59 6.91 -0.10
N ILE A 98 5.06 6.09 -1.05
CA ILE A 98 5.37 6.49 -2.42
C ILE A 98 4.56 5.59 -3.36
N SER A 99 4.10 6.16 -4.46
CA SER A 99 3.36 5.47 -5.51
C SER A 99 4.07 5.70 -6.85
N LYS A 100 4.39 4.63 -7.58
CA LYS A 100 5.05 4.68 -8.88
C LYS A 100 4.54 3.58 -9.80
N VAL A 101 4.79 3.73 -11.10
CA VAL A 101 4.44 2.70 -12.10
C VAL A 101 5.04 1.34 -11.72
N GLY A 102 4.23 0.29 -11.80
CA GLY A 102 4.65 -1.08 -11.48
C GLY A 102 4.59 -1.45 -10.00
N THR A 103 4.10 -0.58 -9.12
CA THR A 103 3.91 -0.87 -7.69
C THR A 103 2.45 -0.76 -7.27
N SER A 104 2.13 -1.32 -6.10
CA SER A 104 0.86 -1.01 -5.44
C SER A 104 0.81 0.48 -5.09
N LEU A 105 -0.40 1.06 -5.12
CA LEU A 105 -0.67 2.38 -4.59
C LEU A 105 -0.32 2.45 -3.10
N GLY A 106 0.34 3.54 -2.70
CA GLY A 106 0.67 3.82 -1.31
C GLY A 106 1.68 2.83 -0.71
N MET A 107 2.61 2.29 -1.50
CA MET A 107 3.63 1.40 -0.95
C MET A 107 4.49 2.13 0.09
N ILE A 108 4.82 1.44 1.18
CA ILE A 108 5.79 1.92 2.16
C ILE A 108 7.16 1.89 1.52
N TYR A 109 7.81 3.06 1.45
CA TYR A 109 9.14 3.19 0.87
C TYR A 109 10.16 3.48 1.96
N VAL A 110 10.94 2.47 2.32
CA VAL A 110 11.90 2.52 3.44
C VAL A 110 13.26 2.00 3.00
N VAL A 111 14.31 2.43 3.71
CA VAL A 111 15.65 1.91 3.51
C VAL A 111 15.71 0.46 4.01
N THR A 112 16.29 -0.42 3.20
CA THR A 112 16.47 -1.84 3.57
C THR A 112 17.38 -1.96 4.79
N THR A 113 17.02 -2.83 5.73
CA THR A 113 17.82 -3.09 6.92
C THR A 113 18.15 -4.57 7.07
N ALA A 114 19.36 -4.90 7.53
CA ALA A 114 19.80 -6.27 7.80
C ALA A 114 19.52 -6.71 9.25
N GLY A 115 18.56 -6.06 9.92
CA GLY A 115 18.26 -6.27 11.32
C GLY A 115 19.10 -5.38 12.24
N VAL A 116 19.26 -5.83 13.48
CA VAL A 116 19.99 -5.13 14.54
C VAL A 116 21.31 -5.85 14.78
N ASP A 117 22.39 -5.09 14.91
CA ASP A 117 23.70 -5.62 15.27
C ASP A 117 23.70 -6.09 16.73
N PRO A 118 23.99 -7.37 17.01
CA PRO A 118 23.91 -7.91 18.38
C PRO A 118 24.98 -7.33 19.32
N ALA A 119 26.10 -6.83 18.80
CA ALA A 119 27.16 -6.26 19.63
C ALA A 119 26.85 -4.85 20.12
N THR A 120 26.28 -4.01 19.26
CA THR A 120 26.03 -2.59 19.55
C THR A 120 24.57 -2.24 19.80
N GLY A 121 23.63 -3.13 19.48
CA GLY A 121 22.19 -2.85 19.51
C GLY A 121 21.72 -1.87 18.42
N ARG A 122 22.58 -1.50 17.46
CA ARG A 122 22.28 -0.52 16.41
C ARG A 122 21.63 -1.18 15.20
N ARG A 123 20.76 -0.44 14.49
CA ARG A 123 20.17 -0.91 13.23
C ARG A 123 21.23 -0.94 12.13
N ILE A 124 21.27 -2.04 11.38
CA ILE A 124 22.14 -2.20 10.22
C ILE A 124 21.36 -1.77 8.97
N PHE A 125 21.74 -0.65 8.37
CA PHE A 125 21.19 -0.18 7.10
C PHE A 125 21.98 -0.77 5.93
N VAL A 126 21.28 -1.07 4.83
CA VAL A 126 21.88 -1.62 3.60
C VAL A 126 21.79 -0.55 2.52
N ALA A 127 22.95 -0.06 2.07
CA ALA A 127 23.04 0.90 0.98
C ALA A 127 22.71 0.23 -0.37
N ALA A 128 22.45 1.05 -1.41
CA ALA A 128 22.10 0.56 -2.74
C ALA A 128 23.16 -0.38 -3.36
N ASN A 129 24.42 -0.23 -3.00
CA ASN A 129 25.53 -1.10 -3.41
C ASN A 129 25.71 -2.34 -2.52
N GLY A 130 24.78 -2.62 -1.60
CA GLY A 130 24.84 -3.74 -0.66
C GLY A 130 25.70 -3.49 0.59
N ARG A 131 26.36 -2.34 0.72
CA ARG A 131 27.19 -2.03 1.88
C ARG A 131 26.33 -1.90 3.15
N LYS A 132 26.71 -2.61 4.21
CA LYS A 132 26.10 -2.52 5.54
C LYS A 132 26.71 -1.35 6.31
N MET A 133 25.87 -0.51 6.89
CA MET A 133 26.27 0.67 7.69
C MET A 133 25.49 0.68 9.00
N LEU A 134 26.15 1.07 10.10
CA LEU A 134 25.49 1.25 11.38
C LEU A 134 25.09 2.70 11.52
N TYR A 135 23.81 2.96 11.75
CA TYR A 135 23.36 4.32 12.00
C TYR A 135 23.41 4.65 13.48
N ASP A 136 23.95 5.82 13.81
CA ASP A 136 23.96 6.38 15.15
C ASP A 136 23.35 7.78 15.16
N HIS A 137 22.11 7.89 15.65
CA HIS A 137 21.42 9.18 15.74
C HIS A 137 22.08 10.16 16.72
N SER A 138 22.77 9.62 17.75
CA SER A 138 23.43 10.41 18.79
C SER A 138 24.76 11.02 18.32
N SER A 139 25.33 10.46 17.25
CA SER A 139 26.56 10.98 16.64
C SER A 139 26.30 12.28 15.85
N PRO A 140 27.29 13.19 15.76
CA PRO A 140 27.24 14.35 14.86
C PRO A 140 26.88 13.94 13.43
N VAL A 141 26.18 14.81 12.69
CA VAL A 141 25.65 14.49 11.34
C VAL A 141 26.72 13.89 10.41
N ALA A 142 27.96 14.39 10.49
CA ALA A 142 29.09 13.93 9.68
C ALA A 142 29.56 12.49 9.97
N SER A 143 29.20 11.92 11.13
CA SER A 143 29.67 10.61 11.61
C SER A 143 28.52 9.66 11.98
N ARG A 144 27.31 9.90 11.45
CA ARG A 144 26.14 9.05 11.75
C ARG A 144 26.12 7.71 11.02
N TRP A 145 27.00 7.48 10.04
CA TRP A 145 26.94 6.36 9.09
C TRP A 145 28.26 5.63 8.96
#